data_AF-A0A5C7PRK3-F1
#
_entry.id   AF-A0A5C7PRK3-F1
#
_cell.length_a   1.000
_cell.length_b   1.000
_cell.length_c   1.000
_cell.angle_alpha   90.00
_cell.angle_beta   90.00
_cell.angle_gamma   90.00
#
_symmetry.space_group_name_H-M   'P 1'
#
loop_
_entity.id
_entity.type
_entity.pdbx_description
1 polymer ?
#
loop_
_entity_poly.entity_id
_entity_poly.type
_entity_poly.pdbx_seq_one_letter_code
_entity_poly.pdbx_strand_id
1 'polypeptide(L)'
;MARVTGPLMSMEASGTIGKTLTFANWVGRQYVRRWTRPANPQTADQMTHRNAYSIMGVGVSWANKNLQQNSSTTKTDEAAFRDKTPSGMRWNGYVQKVMTGSNGAGAAAAETAWDALATNQSAWDTAALALTPPVGTAPQYAAGGAAATAATAGQVLFYLNYALYLIGERATVPDATPPTYT
;
A
#
# COMPACT_ATOMS: atom_id res chain seq x y z
N MET A 1 31.00 -8.81 -21.15
CA MET A 1 31.44 -7.61 -20.40
C MET A 1 32.84 -7.27 -20.86
N ALA A 2 33.05 -6.05 -21.39
CA ALA A 2 34.39 -5.61 -21.74
C ALA A 2 35.11 -5.17 -20.47
N ARG A 3 36.34 -5.66 -20.25
CA ARG A 3 37.24 -5.15 -19.21
C ARG A 3 37.89 -3.88 -19.77
N VAL A 4 37.76 -2.76 -19.07
CA VAL A 4 38.50 -1.53 -19.41
C VAL A 4 39.83 -1.66 -18.67
N THR A 5 40.86 -2.13 -19.35
CA THR A 5 42.20 -2.26 -18.77
C THR A 5 43.18 -1.57 -19.69
N GLY A 6 43.48 -0.31 -19.40
CA GLY A 6 44.65 0.37 -19.95
C GLY A 6 45.84 0.14 -19.00
N PRO A 7 47.00 -0.35 -19.48
CA PRO A 7 48.17 -0.49 -18.61
C PRO A 7 48.61 0.90 -18.12
N LEU A 8 48.79 1.06 -16.81
CA LEU A 8 49.38 2.24 -16.15
C LEU A 8 48.62 3.58 -16.24
N MET A 9 47.39 3.61 -16.79
CA MET A 9 46.56 4.82 -16.82
C MET A 9 45.43 4.71 -15.80
N SER A 10 45.56 5.38 -14.65
CA SER A 10 44.60 5.37 -13.54
C SER A 10 43.31 6.16 -13.83
N MET A 11 42.71 5.94 -15.01
CA MET A 11 41.47 6.58 -15.41
C MET A 11 40.28 5.77 -14.92
N GLU A 12 39.61 6.25 -13.88
CA GLU A 12 38.34 5.70 -13.42
C GLU A 12 37.18 6.34 -14.20
N ALA A 13 36.62 5.59 -15.16
CA ALA A 13 35.39 5.99 -15.83
C ALA A 13 34.18 5.47 -15.04
N SER A 14 33.27 6.38 -14.67
CA SER A 14 31.99 6.04 -14.05
C SER A 14 30.85 6.78 -14.75
N GLY A 15 29.66 6.20 -14.73
CA GLY A 15 28.47 6.82 -15.30
C GLY A 15 28.08 6.27 -16.68
N THR A 16 27.05 6.87 -17.27
CA THR A 16 26.46 6.42 -18.54
C THR A 16 26.72 7.44 -19.64
N ILE A 17 27.28 7.00 -20.75
CA ILE A 17 27.50 7.84 -21.94
C ILE A 17 26.39 7.52 -22.96
N GLY A 18 25.71 8.56 -23.43
CA GLY A 18 24.77 8.49 -24.56
C GLY A 18 23.61 7.51 -24.42
N LYS A 19 23.31 6.99 -23.21
CA LYS A 19 22.37 5.87 -22.99
C LYS A 19 22.72 4.63 -23.83
N THR A 20 23.99 4.42 -24.11
CA THR A 20 24.47 3.26 -24.86
C THR A 20 25.36 2.36 -24.01
N LEU A 21 26.25 2.96 -23.21
CA LEU A 21 27.21 2.26 -22.36
C LEU A 21 27.21 2.86 -20.95
N THR A 22 27.24 2.00 -19.94
CA THR A 22 27.43 2.39 -18.54
C THR A 22 28.73 1.79 -18.03
N PHE A 23 29.61 2.66 -17.54
CA PHE A 23 30.87 2.32 -16.87
C PHE A 23 30.61 2.21 -15.37
N ALA A 24 31.05 1.10 -14.78
CA ALA A 24 30.92 0.85 -13.35
C ALA A 24 32.12 0.05 -12.84
N ASN A 25 32.35 0.15 -11.53
CA ASN A 25 33.35 -0.64 -10.81
C ASN A 25 32.62 -1.59 -9.85
N TRP A 26 32.99 -2.87 -9.86
CA TRP A 26 32.54 -3.84 -8.86
C TRP A 26 33.75 -4.55 -8.27
N VAL A 27 33.97 -4.37 -6.97
CA VAL A 27 35.08 -4.97 -6.20
C VAL A 27 36.42 -4.79 -6.91
N GLY A 28 36.76 -3.54 -7.25
CA GLY A 28 38.02 -3.18 -7.89
C GLY A 28 38.13 -3.56 -9.38
N ARG A 29 37.09 -4.17 -9.97
CA ARG A 29 37.05 -4.51 -11.39
C ARG A 29 36.18 -3.53 -12.16
N GLN A 30 36.82 -2.79 -13.06
CA GLN A 30 36.11 -1.95 -14.03
C GLN A 30 35.44 -2.83 -15.09
N TYR A 31 34.16 -2.55 -15.36
CA TYR A 31 33.41 -3.21 -16.42
C TYR A 31 32.50 -2.22 -17.16
N VAL A 32 32.26 -2.53 -18.43
CA VAL A 32 31.25 -1.84 -19.25
C VAL A 32 30.07 -2.76 -19.48
N ARG A 33 28.87 -2.22 -19.28
CA ARG A 33 27.61 -2.86 -19.67
C ARG A 33 26.87 -1.99 -20.69
N ARG A 34 26.11 -2.64 -21.57
CA ARG A 34 25.13 -1.94 -22.42
C ARG A 34 24.11 -1.27 -21.50
N TRP A 35 23.83 0.01 -21.75
CA TRP A 35 22.73 0.68 -21.09
C TRP A 35 21.42 0.07 -21.57
N THR A 36 20.64 -0.42 -20.63
CA THR A 36 19.29 -0.92 -20.88
C THR A 36 18.38 -0.20 -19.93
N ARG A 37 17.30 0.41 -20.44
CA ARG A 37 16.17 0.81 -19.61
C ARG A 37 15.31 -0.44 -19.41
N PRO A 38 15.25 -1.02 -18.21
CA PRO A 38 14.34 -2.13 -17.97
C PRO A 38 12.92 -1.67 -18.25
N ALA A 39 12.12 -2.50 -18.90
CA ALA A 39 10.69 -2.26 -18.95
C ALA A 39 10.16 -2.30 -17.50
N ASN A 40 9.27 -1.37 -17.14
CA ASN A 40 8.46 -1.46 -15.93
C ASN A 40 7.07 -1.94 -16.37
N PRO A 41 6.89 -3.23 -16.69
CA PRO A 41 5.58 -3.73 -17.04
C PRO A 41 4.62 -3.43 -15.89
N GLN A 42 3.41 -2.99 -16.21
CA GLN A 42 2.34 -2.72 -15.25
C GLN A 42 1.28 -3.80 -15.44
N THR A 43 1.64 -5.04 -15.12
CA THR A 43 0.73 -6.20 -15.23
C THR A 43 -0.46 -6.03 -14.29
N ALA A 44 -1.55 -6.75 -14.56
CA ALA A 44 -2.75 -6.72 -13.73
C ALA A 44 -2.42 -7.01 -12.26
N ASP A 45 -1.69 -8.09 -11.98
CA ASP A 45 -1.30 -8.48 -10.61
C ASP A 45 -0.46 -7.39 -9.91
N GLN A 46 0.47 -6.77 -10.63
CA GLN A 46 1.25 -5.65 -10.07
C GLN A 46 0.37 -4.45 -9.75
N MET A 47 -0.66 -4.18 -10.56
CA MET A 47 -1.62 -3.11 -10.25
C MET A 47 -2.48 -3.49 -9.05
N THR A 48 -2.95 -4.73 -8.94
CA THR A 48 -3.70 -5.23 -7.77
C THR A 48 -2.96 -4.97 -6.46
N HIS A 49 -1.66 -5.29 -6.40
CA HIS A 49 -0.86 -4.99 -5.21
C HIS A 49 -0.71 -3.48 -4.95
N ARG A 50 -0.44 -2.68 -5.99
CA ARG A 50 -0.31 -1.22 -5.85
C ARG A 50 -1.61 -0.55 -5.41
N ASN A 51 -2.73 -1.06 -5.92
CA ASN A 51 -4.09 -0.64 -5.59
C ASN A 51 -4.41 -0.92 -4.11
N ALA A 52 -4.04 -2.10 -3.60
CA ALA A 52 -4.12 -2.41 -2.17
C ALA A 52 -3.28 -1.45 -1.30
N TYR A 53 -2.04 -1.14 -1.72
CA TYR A 53 -1.22 -0.13 -1.02
C TYR A 53 -1.84 1.27 -1.05
N SER A 54 -2.50 1.64 -2.15
CA SER A 54 -3.20 2.91 -2.30
C SER A 54 -4.34 3.05 -1.28
N ILE A 55 -5.21 2.04 -1.20
CA ILE A 55 -6.32 2.00 -0.23
C ILE A 55 -5.78 2.12 1.20
N MET A 56 -4.81 1.28 1.56
CA MET A 56 -4.23 1.30 2.91
C MET A 56 -3.46 2.58 3.22
N GLY A 57 -2.81 3.19 2.24
CA GLY A 57 -2.12 4.47 2.40
C GLY A 57 -3.08 5.60 2.79
N VAL A 58 -4.22 5.70 2.11
CA VAL A 58 -5.27 6.68 2.44
C VAL A 58 -5.87 6.38 3.81
N GLY A 59 -6.25 5.13 4.08
CA GLY A 59 -6.86 4.73 5.35
C GLY A 59 -5.96 4.98 6.56
N VAL A 60 -4.68 4.61 6.47
CA VAL A 60 -3.70 4.85 7.55
C VAL A 60 -3.42 6.34 7.74
N SER A 61 -3.37 7.13 6.66
CA SER A 61 -3.22 8.59 6.77
C SER A 61 -4.41 9.25 7.45
N TRP A 62 -5.63 8.75 7.17
CA TRP A 62 -6.84 9.20 7.83
C TRP A 62 -6.86 8.80 9.32
N ALA A 63 -6.54 7.54 9.64
CA ALA A 63 -6.53 7.03 11.01
C ALA A 63 -5.57 7.79 11.94
N ASN A 64 -4.45 8.31 11.40
CA ASN A 64 -3.50 9.14 12.14
C ASN A 64 -4.07 10.54 12.51
N LYS A 65 -5.02 11.05 11.72
CA LYS A 65 -5.61 12.38 11.91
C LYS A 65 -6.95 12.32 12.64
N ASN A 66 -7.60 11.15 12.63
CA ASN A 66 -8.89 10.95 13.26
C ASN A 66 -8.74 10.87 14.79
N LEU A 67 -9.56 11.64 15.50
CA LEU A 67 -9.62 11.63 16.96
C LEU A 67 -10.88 10.93 17.49
N GLN A 68 -11.82 10.59 16.61
CA GLN A 68 -13.05 9.90 16.99
C GLN A 68 -12.77 8.44 17.33
N GLN A 69 -13.49 7.91 18.32
CA GLN A 69 -13.36 6.54 18.77
C GLN A 69 -14.31 5.63 17.99
N ASN A 70 -13.78 4.51 17.50
CA ASN A 70 -14.55 3.49 16.82
C ASN A 70 -15.35 2.66 17.84
N SER A 71 -16.67 2.63 17.71
CA SER A 71 -17.57 1.86 18.60
C SER A 71 -17.25 0.36 18.68
N SER A 72 -16.64 -0.22 17.64
CA SER A 72 -16.25 -1.64 17.63
C SER A 72 -15.00 -1.95 18.46
N THR A 73 -14.11 -0.98 18.67
CA THR A 73 -12.85 -1.15 19.42
C THR A 73 -12.81 -0.30 20.69
N THR A 74 -13.74 0.64 20.85
CA THR A 74 -13.80 1.65 21.94
C THR A 74 -12.57 2.55 22.02
N LYS A 75 -11.80 2.64 20.94
CA LYS A 75 -10.53 3.37 20.83
C LYS A 75 -10.49 4.14 19.52
N THR A 76 -9.59 5.12 19.43
CA THR A 76 -9.21 5.63 18.10
C THR A 76 -8.56 4.49 17.32
N ASP A 77 -8.75 4.46 16.00
CA ASP A 77 -8.20 3.38 15.17
C ASP A 77 -6.67 3.33 15.29
N GLU A 78 -6.00 4.48 15.39
CA GLU A 78 -4.56 4.54 15.67
C GLU A 78 -4.18 3.85 16.99
N ALA A 79 -4.90 4.13 18.08
CA ALA A 79 -4.62 3.51 19.37
C ALA A 79 -4.84 1.99 19.32
N ALA A 80 -5.94 1.54 18.70
CA ALA A 80 -6.22 0.12 18.51
C ALA A 80 -5.10 -0.58 17.71
N PHE A 81 -4.63 0.03 16.61
CA PHE A 81 -3.52 -0.54 15.85
C PHE A 81 -2.21 -0.59 16.64
N ARG A 82 -1.91 0.45 17.43
CA ARG A 82 -0.70 0.50 18.26
C ARG A 82 -0.67 -0.61 19.29
N ASP A 83 -1.80 -0.93 19.91
CA ASP A 83 -1.88 -1.94 20.98
C ASP A 83 -1.53 -3.36 20.50
N LYS A 84 -1.83 -3.70 19.23
CA LYS A 84 -1.46 -5.00 18.63
C LYS A 84 -0.16 -4.97 17.84
N THR A 85 0.46 -3.81 17.67
CA THR A 85 1.69 -3.72 16.87
C THR A 85 2.85 -4.36 17.64
N PRO A 86 3.56 -5.34 17.07
CA PRO A 86 4.72 -5.94 17.72
C PRO A 86 5.83 -4.92 17.98
N SER A 87 6.57 -5.13 19.07
CA SER A 87 7.75 -4.31 19.39
C SER A 87 8.76 -4.31 18.23
N GLY A 88 9.31 -3.13 17.92
CA GLY A 88 10.25 -2.93 16.81
C GLY A 88 9.61 -2.57 15.47
N MET A 89 8.27 -2.50 15.38
CA MET A 89 7.56 -2.02 14.19
C MET A 89 6.79 -0.73 14.47
N ARG A 90 6.60 0.10 13.44
CA ARG A 90 5.65 1.21 13.49
C ARG A 90 4.27 0.69 13.12
N TRP A 91 3.23 1.18 13.79
CA TRP A 91 1.86 0.71 13.61
C TRP A 91 1.39 0.83 12.15
N ASN A 92 1.73 1.93 11.47
CA ASN A 92 1.39 2.14 10.06
C ASN A 92 1.99 1.08 9.14
N GLY A 93 3.27 0.73 9.33
CA GLY A 93 3.95 -0.32 8.59
C GLY A 93 3.41 -1.71 8.94
N TYR A 94 3.00 -1.93 10.19
CA TYR A 94 2.38 -3.19 10.61
C TYR A 94 1.01 -3.40 9.93
N VAL A 95 0.16 -2.38 9.91
CA VAL A 95 -1.14 -2.43 9.22
C VAL A 95 -0.97 -2.71 7.73
N GLN A 96 -0.03 -2.04 7.08
CA GLN A 96 0.31 -2.33 5.68
C GLN A 96 0.78 -3.77 5.49
N LYS A 97 1.65 -4.27 6.38
CA LYS A 97 2.13 -5.65 6.35
C LYS A 97 1.01 -6.67 6.51
N VAL A 98 0.05 -6.44 7.41
CA VAL A 98 -1.07 -7.37 7.64
C VAL A 98 -1.97 -7.47 6.42
N MET A 99 -2.24 -6.33 5.76
CA MET A 99 -3.14 -6.30 4.60
C MET A 99 -2.44 -6.76 3.30
N THR A 100 -1.18 -6.37 3.10
CA THR A 100 -0.46 -6.59 1.83
C THR A 100 0.56 -7.72 1.88
N GLY A 101 0.84 -8.27 3.07
CA GLY A 101 1.72 -9.41 3.27
C GLY A 101 1.15 -10.69 2.68
N SER A 102 1.99 -11.73 2.57
CA SER A 102 1.61 -13.04 2.01
C SER A 102 0.90 -12.92 0.66
N ASN A 103 1.48 -12.15 -0.25
CA ASN A 103 0.90 -11.88 -1.58
C ASN A 103 -0.47 -11.18 -1.54
N GLY A 104 -0.69 -10.28 -0.58
CA GLY A 104 -1.92 -9.48 -0.50
C GLY A 104 -3.16 -10.23 -0.04
N ALA A 105 -3.01 -11.36 0.67
CA ALA A 105 -4.13 -12.19 1.09
C ALA A 105 -5.16 -11.44 1.95
N GLY A 106 -4.71 -10.55 2.85
CA GLY A 106 -5.59 -9.74 3.69
C GLY A 106 -6.43 -8.75 2.88
N ALA A 107 -5.80 -8.06 1.92
CA ALA A 107 -6.48 -7.15 1.01
C ALA A 107 -7.45 -7.89 0.07
N ALA A 108 -7.07 -9.06 -0.45
CA ALA A 108 -7.96 -9.88 -1.29
C ALA A 108 -9.19 -10.39 -0.52
N ALA A 109 -9.01 -10.77 0.75
CA ALA A 109 -10.12 -11.16 1.62
C ALA A 109 -11.04 -9.97 1.94
N ALA A 110 -10.46 -8.78 2.18
CA ALA A 110 -11.23 -7.55 2.36
C ALA A 110 -12.02 -7.17 1.09
N GLU A 111 -11.44 -7.32 -0.11
CA GLU A 111 -12.12 -7.08 -1.39
C GLU A 111 -13.32 -8.02 -1.54
N THR A 112 -13.12 -9.31 -1.27
CA THR A 112 -14.19 -10.31 -1.34
C THR A 112 -15.32 -9.98 -0.36
N ALA A 113 -14.98 -9.54 0.86
CA ALA A 113 -15.96 -9.14 1.86
C ALA A 113 -16.69 -7.83 1.49
N TRP A 114 -16.01 -6.89 0.84
CA TRP A 114 -16.59 -5.64 0.34
C TRP A 114 -17.56 -5.89 -0.83
N ASP A 115 -17.19 -6.75 -1.76
CA ASP A 115 -18.04 -7.13 -2.89
C ASP A 115 -19.31 -7.86 -2.43
N ALA A 116 -19.21 -8.66 -1.37
CA ALA A 116 -20.35 -9.31 -0.74
C ALA A 116 -21.34 -8.31 -0.10
N LEU A 117 -20.94 -7.05 0.12
CA LEU A 117 -21.76 -5.98 0.68
C LEU A 117 -22.48 -5.14 -0.39
N ALA A 118 -22.59 -5.61 -1.64
CA ALA A 118 -23.09 -4.83 -2.78
C ALA A 118 -24.30 -3.90 -2.50
N THR A 119 -25.27 -4.30 -1.68
CA THR A 119 -26.45 -3.48 -1.34
C THR A 119 -26.20 -2.42 -0.24
N ASN A 120 -25.17 -2.60 0.57
CA ASN A 120 -24.86 -1.81 1.77
C ASN A 120 -23.59 -0.95 1.62
N GLN A 121 -22.92 -0.98 0.47
CA GLN A 121 -21.73 -0.16 0.20
C GLN A 121 -22.02 1.35 0.38
N SER A 122 -23.22 1.81 0.01
CA SER A 122 -23.64 3.20 0.20
C SER A 122 -23.76 3.62 1.67
N ALA A 123 -24.08 2.68 2.58
CA ALA A 123 -24.10 2.96 4.01
C ALA A 123 -22.69 3.22 4.54
N TRP A 124 -21.71 2.43 4.08
CA TRP A 124 -20.30 2.63 4.39
C TRP A 124 -19.76 3.94 3.83
N ASP A 125 -20.12 4.30 2.59
CA ASP A 125 -19.75 5.59 2.00
C ASP A 125 -20.33 6.77 2.79
N THR A 126 -21.61 6.68 3.17
CA THR A 126 -22.28 7.71 3.99
C THR A 126 -21.59 7.85 5.34
N ALA A 127 -21.28 6.74 6.02
CA ALA A 127 -20.60 6.76 7.30
C ALA A 127 -19.19 7.36 7.18
N ALA A 128 -18.42 6.97 6.16
CA ALA A 128 -17.06 7.45 5.94
C ALA A 128 -16.98 8.96 5.65
N LEU A 129 -17.97 9.51 4.95
CA LEU A 129 -18.07 10.95 4.67
C LEU A 129 -18.57 11.76 5.87
N ALA A 130 -19.29 11.14 6.80
CA ALA A 130 -19.77 11.78 8.02
C ALA A 130 -18.69 11.94 9.11
N LEU A 131 -17.53 11.28 8.94
CA LEU A 131 -16.42 11.36 9.89
C LEU A 131 -15.71 12.72 9.84
N THR A 132 -15.00 13.04 10.92
CA THR A 132 -14.25 14.29 11.09
C THR A 132 -12.78 13.98 11.44
N PRO A 133 -11.83 14.14 10.50
CA PRO A 133 -12.03 14.54 9.10
C PRO A 133 -12.73 13.44 8.28
N PRO A 134 -13.34 13.76 7.13
CA PRO A 134 -13.93 12.74 6.26
C PRO A 134 -12.84 11.83 5.67
N VAL A 135 -13.18 10.56 5.44
CA VAL A 135 -12.29 9.62 4.77
C VAL A 135 -12.18 9.99 3.28
N GLY A 136 -10.96 9.96 2.74
CA GLY A 136 -10.71 10.22 1.32
C GLY A 136 -10.91 9.00 0.44
N THR A 137 -11.07 9.22 -0.87
CA THR A 137 -11.03 8.17 -1.90
C THR A 137 -9.59 7.76 -2.21
N ALA A 138 -9.35 6.51 -2.58
CA ALA A 138 -8.02 6.03 -2.96
C ALA A 138 -7.88 5.81 -4.48
N PRO A 139 -6.87 6.39 -5.14
CA PRO A 139 -6.68 6.24 -6.59
C PRO A 139 -6.36 4.79 -6.97
N GLN A 140 -6.94 4.33 -8.07
CA GLN A 140 -6.79 2.96 -8.59
C GLN A 140 -6.31 2.99 -10.04
N TYR A 141 -5.62 1.93 -10.44
CA TYR A 141 -5.07 1.80 -11.79
C TYR A 141 -5.39 0.43 -12.38
N ALA A 142 -5.70 0.41 -13.69
CA ALA A 142 -5.82 -0.80 -14.48
C ALA A 142 -4.46 -1.22 -15.07
N ALA A 143 -4.41 -2.43 -15.64
CA ALA A 143 -3.23 -2.93 -16.33
C ALA A 143 -2.72 -1.91 -17.38
N GLY A 144 -1.40 -1.78 -17.48
CA GLY A 144 -0.75 -0.74 -18.29
C GLY A 144 -0.70 0.65 -17.63
N GLY A 145 -1.19 0.80 -16.40
CA GLY A 145 -1.15 2.06 -15.66
C GLY A 145 -2.26 3.04 -16.05
N ALA A 146 -3.27 2.59 -16.78
CA ALA A 146 -4.44 3.40 -17.08
C ALA A 146 -5.23 3.73 -15.81
N ALA A 147 -5.87 4.89 -15.76
CA ALA A 147 -6.75 5.26 -14.66
C ALA A 147 -7.91 4.26 -14.54
N ALA A 148 -8.20 3.82 -13.33
CA ALA A 148 -9.38 3.03 -13.00
C ALA A 148 -10.27 3.81 -12.02
N THR A 149 -11.49 3.32 -11.81
CA THR A 149 -12.41 3.89 -10.82
C THR A 149 -11.76 3.90 -9.44
N ALA A 150 -11.69 5.07 -8.81
CA ALA A 150 -11.12 5.20 -7.48
C ALA A 150 -11.92 4.39 -6.45
N ALA A 151 -11.22 3.80 -5.48
CA ALA A 151 -11.87 3.17 -4.33
C ALA A 151 -12.58 4.25 -3.51
N THR A 152 -13.83 3.99 -3.15
CA THR A 152 -14.69 4.96 -2.47
C THR A 152 -14.22 5.19 -1.02
N ALA A 153 -14.71 6.26 -0.40
CA ALA A 153 -14.41 6.54 1.01
C ALA A 153 -14.87 5.39 1.93
N GLY A 154 -16.02 4.78 1.63
CA GLY A 154 -16.55 3.62 2.33
C GLY A 154 -15.66 2.39 2.18
N GLN A 155 -15.15 2.11 0.97
CA GLN A 155 -14.23 1.00 0.75
C GLN A 155 -12.93 1.18 1.56
N VAL A 156 -12.40 2.40 1.62
CA VAL A 156 -11.21 2.71 2.44
C VAL A 156 -11.49 2.47 3.93
N LEU A 157 -12.62 2.96 4.44
CA LEU A 157 -13.01 2.75 5.84
C LEU A 157 -13.25 1.26 6.16
N PHE A 158 -13.85 0.52 5.23
CA PHE A 158 -14.08 -0.91 5.34
C PHE A 158 -12.76 -1.67 5.46
N TYR A 159 -11.77 -1.38 4.60
CA TYR A 159 -10.46 -2.04 4.63
C TYR A 159 -9.71 -1.77 5.93
N LEU A 160 -9.83 -0.56 6.47
CA LEU A 160 -9.27 -0.21 7.78
C LEU A 160 -9.91 -1.06 8.89
N ASN A 161 -11.23 -1.17 8.88
CA ASN A 161 -11.96 -1.99 9.84
C ASN A 161 -11.70 -3.50 9.69
N TYR A 162 -11.46 -3.95 8.45
CA TYR A 162 -11.03 -5.31 8.17
C TYR A 162 -9.62 -5.56 8.70
N ALA A 163 -8.72 -4.58 8.58
CA ALA A 163 -7.39 -4.65 9.19
C ALA A 163 -7.48 -4.77 10.72
N LEU A 164 -8.37 -4.01 11.38
CA LEU A 164 -8.64 -4.13 12.83
C LEU A 164 -9.12 -5.53 13.23
N TYR A 165 -9.92 -6.17 12.38
CA TYR A 165 -10.32 -7.56 12.55
C TYR A 165 -9.12 -8.52 12.40
N LEU A 166 -8.32 -8.38 11.36
CA LEU A 166 -7.15 -9.25 11.13
C LEU A 166 -6.09 -9.15 12.24
N ILE A 167 -5.92 -7.99 12.86
CA ILE A 167 -5.00 -7.84 14.01
C ILE A 167 -5.61 -8.28 15.34
N GLY A 168 -6.91 -8.62 15.36
CA GLY A 168 -7.62 -9.08 16.55
C GLY A 168 -7.98 -7.98 17.55
N GLU A 169 -8.12 -6.71 17.12
CA GLU A 169 -8.77 -5.66 17.92
C GLU A 169 -10.29 -5.69 17.77
N ARG A 170 -10.78 -6.07 16.58
CA ARG A 170 -12.19 -6.29 16.33
C ARG A 170 -12.48 -7.79 16.36
N ALA A 171 -13.51 -8.19 17.12
CA ALA A 171 -13.86 -9.61 17.29
C ALA A 171 -14.59 -10.22 16.07
N THR A 172 -15.33 -9.40 15.33
CA THR A 172 -16.15 -9.83 14.19
C THR A 172 -15.65 -9.20 12.89
N VAL A 173 -15.84 -9.93 11.80
CA VAL A 173 -15.61 -9.40 10.45
C VAL A 173 -16.56 -8.20 10.26
N PRO A 174 -16.10 -7.10 9.65
CA PRO A 174 -16.99 -6.01 9.24
C PRO A 174 -18.14 -6.50 8.36
N ASP A 175 -19.36 -6.08 8.68
CA ASP A 175 -20.58 -6.56 8.04
C ASP A 175 -21.35 -5.41 7.36
N ALA A 176 -22.66 -5.58 7.16
CA ALA A 176 -23.54 -4.61 6.53
C ALA A 176 -23.62 -3.26 7.26
N THR A 177 -23.29 -3.22 8.55
CA THR A 177 -23.44 -2.02 9.38
C THR A 177 -22.07 -1.40 9.66
N PRO A 178 -21.78 -0.19 9.13
CA PRO A 178 -20.55 0.50 9.48
C PRO A 178 -20.53 0.84 10.97
N PRO A 179 -19.36 0.79 11.63
CA PRO A 179 -19.24 1.22 13.02
C PRO A 179 -19.51 2.72 13.16
N THR A 180 -20.09 3.11 14.29
CA THR A 180 -20.22 4.52 14.66
C THR A 180 -18.89 5.04 15.23
N TYR A 181 -18.63 6.32 15.02
CA TYR A 181 -17.47 7.04 15.55
C TYR A 181 -17.93 8.23 16.39
N THR A 182 -17.44 8.30 17.63
CA THR A 182 -17.80 9.36 18.60
C THR A 182 -16.59 10.12 19.09
#